data_AF-A0A958GZJ0-F1
#
_entry.id   AF-A0A958GZJ0-F1
#
_cell.length_a   1.000
_cell.length_b   1.000
_cell.length_c   1.000
_cell.angle_alpha   90.00
_cell.angle_beta   90.00
_cell.angle_gamma   90.00
#
_symmetry.space_group_name_H-M   'P 1'
#
loop_
_entity.id
_entity.type
_entity.pdbx_description
1 polymer ?
#
loop_
_entity_poly.entity_id
_entity_poly.type
_entity_poly.pdbx_seq_one_letter_code
_entity_poly.pdbx_strand_id
1 'polypeptide(L)'
;ERRPLQRDLRRLLMKYNGLPLSEVRVQEVLDDLRPIIYSYNLRLPNDLWLLAKTFVMMEGVGKKLAPDFDIFAVSQPYVKKFLRRMWLPTEWGPDVWRNLTGWNDLVTDLPRQTNRILTQVERGEVGLKLHIPEIDKTVHRLDDIANRVILSLLLAAFIMALALLIPTLNLTWPWGLLTWIIISSFAVMCFLALWLIISIIRSGGGL
;
A
#
# COMPACT_ATOMS: atom_id res chain seq x y z
N GLU A 1 -5.68 -17.25 -7.73
CA GLU A 1 -6.57 -18.41 -7.55
C GLU A 1 -5.85 -19.49 -6.73
N ARG A 2 -6.49 -20.13 -5.74
CA ARG A 2 -5.82 -21.05 -4.77
C ARG A 2 -5.76 -22.52 -5.21
N ARG A 3 -6.53 -22.91 -6.23
CA ARG A 3 -6.64 -24.30 -6.74
C ARG A 3 -5.31 -24.91 -7.24
N PRO A 4 -4.48 -24.20 -8.02
CA PRO A 4 -3.24 -24.80 -8.53
C PRO A 4 -2.20 -25.02 -7.42
N LEU A 5 -2.08 -24.10 -6.44
CA LEU A 5 -1.25 -24.28 -5.25
C LEU A 5 -1.66 -25.50 -4.42
N GLN A 6 -2.96 -25.69 -4.18
CA GLN A 6 -3.46 -26.85 -3.43
C GLN A 6 -3.14 -28.18 -4.13
N ARG A 7 -3.15 -28.19 -5.46
CA ARG A 7 -2.81 -29.38 -6.26
C ARG A 7 -1.33 -29.70 -6.14
N ASP A 8 -0.45 -28.71 -6.26
CA ASP A 8 0.99 -28.92 -6.20
C ASP A 8 1.46 -29.28 -4.78
N LEU A 9 0.87 -28.66 -3.75
CA LEU A 9 1.10 -29.04 -2.36
C LEU A 9 0.61 -30.47 -2.08
N ARG A 10 -0.54 -30.87 -2.63
CA ARG A 10 -1.06 -32.24 -2.51
C ARG A 10 -0.14 -33.25 -3.19
N ARG A 11 0.43 -32.92 -4.35
CA ARG A 11 1.41 -33.78 -5.03
C ARG A 11 2.66 -33.98 -4.19
N LEU A 12 3.18 -32.91 -3.59
CA LEU A 12 4.34 -32.99 -2.69
C LEU A 12 4.01 -33.84 -1.45
N LEU A 13 2.85 -33.63 -0.82
CA LEU A 13 2.40 -34.46 0.30
C LEU A 13 2.27 -35.94 -0.08
N MET A 14 1.71 -36.25 -1.25
CA MET A 14 1.60 -37.63 -1.73
C MET A 14 2.95 -38.28 -2.02
N LYS A 15 3.93 -37.51 -2.53
CA LYS A 15 5.29 -38.01 -2.81
C LYS A 15 5.97 -38.54 -1.54
N TYR A 16 5.76 -37.87 -0.41
CA TYR A 16 6.36 -38.24 0.88
C TYR A 16 5.41 -39.02 1.80
N ASN A 17 4.19 -39.32 1.36
CA ASN A 17 3.24 -40.09 2.15
C ASN A 17 3.54 -41.58 2.06
N GLY A 18 3.72 -42.24 3.21
CA GLY A 18 3.94 -43.69 3.28
C GLY A 18 5.39 -44.14 3.07
N LEU A 19 6.32 -43.23 2.77
CA LEU A 19 7.75 -43.52 2.80
C LEU A 19 8.24 -43.65 4.25
N PRO A 20 9.13 -44.62 4.55
CA PRO A 20 9.80 -44.65 5.84
C PRO A 20 10.61 -43.35 6.01
N LEU A 21 10.50 -42.73 7.19
CA LEU A 21 11.12 -41.45 7.50
C LEU A 21 12.66 -41.47 7.29
N SER A 22 13.26 -42.66 7.38
CA SER A 22 14.70 -42.91 7.22
C SER A 22 15.22 -42.77 5.79
N GLU A 23 14.33 -42.84 4.80
CA GLU A 23 14.68 -42.64 3.39
C GLU A 23 14.47 -41.19 2.93
N VAL A 24 13.85 -40.35 3.77
CA VAL A 24 13.54 -38.96 3.44
C VAL A 24 14.70 -38.06 3.86
N ARG A 25 15.22 -37.26 2.93
CA ARG A 25 16.27 -36.26 3.20
C ARG A 25 15.68 -34.87 3.31
N VAL A 26 16.13 -34.08 4.28
CA VAL A 26 15.59 -32.73 4.53
C VAL A 26 15.90 -31.83 3.33
N GLN A 27 17.09 -31.97 2.77
CA GLN A 27 17.51 -31.23 1.57
C GLN A 27 16.57 -31.49 0.38
N GLU A 28 16.19 -32.75 0.16
CA GLU A 28 15.32 -33.13 -0.96
C GLU A 28 13.90 -32.57 -0.83
N VAL A 29 13.35 -32.59 0.39
CA VAL A 29 12.04 -31.98 0.68
C VAL A 29 12.07 -30.46 0.44
N LEU A 30 13.18 -29.80 0.79
CA LEU A 30 13.35 -28.35 0.57
C LEU A 30 13.49 -28.00 -0.91
N ASP A 31 14.21 -28.81 -1.67
CA ASP A 31 14.38 -28.60 -3.10
C ASP A 31 13.07 -28.81 -3.86
N ASP A 32 12.24 -29.76 -3.44
CA ASP A 32 10.88 -29.94 -3.97
C ASP A 32 9.90 -28.82 -3.57
N LEU A 33 10.10 -28.22 -2.40
CA LEU A 33 9.23 -27.16 -1.88
C LEU A 33 9.54 -25.79 -2.51
N ARG A 34 10.83 -25.49 -2.78
CA ARG A 34 11.30 -24.25 -3.41
C ARG A 34 10.51 -23.84 -4.66
N PRO A 35 10.33 -24.67 -5.70
CA PRO A 35 9.62 -24.28 -6.92
C PRO A 35 8.17 -23.89 -6.64
N ILE A 36 7.51 -24.51 -5.66
CA ILE A 36 6.15 -24.14 -5.25
C ILE A 36 6.16 -22.76 -4.58
N ILE A 37 7.13 -22.50 -3.70
CA ILE A 37 7.28 -21.21 -3.02
C ILE A 37 7.48 -20.08 -4.04
N TYR A 38 8.41 -20.27 -5.00
CA TYR A 38 8.71 -19.28 -6.02
C TYR A 38 7.56 -19.11 -7.03
N SER A 39 6.97 -20.21 -7.51
CA SER A 39 5.92 -20.16 -8.53
C SER A 39 4.63 -19.48 -8.04
N TYR A 40 4.36 -19.50 -6.73
CA TYR A 40 3.18 -18.87 -6.14
C TYR A 40 3.49 -17.62 -5.31
N ASN A 41 4.73 -17.11 -5.39
CA ASN A 41 5.21 -15.92 -4.67
C ASN A 41 4.88 -15.94 -3.16
N LEU A 42 5.03 -17.13 -2.54
CA LEU A 42 4.73 -17.33 -1.13
C LEU A 42 5.83 -16.67 -0.29
N ARG A 43 5.44 -15.71 0.56
CA ARG A 43 6.35 -15.14 1.55
C ARG A 43 6.45 -16.08 2.75
N LEU A 44 7.55 -16.82 2.88
CA LEU A 44 7.82 -17.55 4.11
C LEU A 44 8.25 -16.58 5.21
N PRO A 45 7.66 -16.68 6.41
CA PRO A 45 8.22 -16.06 7.60
C PRO A 45 9.69 -16.46 7.79
N ASN A 46 10.50 -15.50 8.24
CA ASN A 46 11.94 -15.70 8.45
C ASN A 46 12.21 -16.88 9.41
N ASP A 47 11.37 -17.04 10.43
CA ASP A 47 11.48 -18.11 11.41
C ASP A 47 11.39 -19.51 10.78
N LEU A 48 10.55 -19.70 9.75
CA LEU A 48 10.45 -20.98 9.04
C LEU A 48 11.69 -21.28 8.19
N TRP A 49 12.28 -20.24 7.59
CA TRP A 49 13.52 -20.38 6.83
C TRP A 49 14.71 -20.72 7.73
N LEU A 50 14.78 -20.08 8.90
CA LEU A 50 15.80 -20.38 9.90
C LEU A 50 15.69 -21.82 10.40
N LEU A 51 14.47 -22.29 10.70
CA LEU A 51 14.22 -23.69 11.07
C LEU A 51 14.66 -24.67 9.97
N ALA A 52 14.30 -24.40 8.72
CA ALA A 52 14.73 -25.21 7.58
C ALA A 52 16.27 -25.29 7.48
N LYS A 53 16.95 -24.15 7.60
CA LYS A 53 18.42 -24.08 7.59
C LYS A 53 19.04 -24.86 8.73
N THR A 54 18.46 -24.79 9.93
CA THR A 54 18.92 -25.57 11.09
C THR A 54 18.77 -27.07 10.85
N PHE A 55 17.65 -27.53 10.26
CA PHE A 55 17.50 -28.94 9.92
C PHE A 55 18.51 -29.40 8.87
N VAL A 56 18.78 -28.60 7.83
CA VAL A 56 19.82 -28.91 6.83
C VAL A 56 21.21 -28.98 7.48
N MET A 57 21.52 -28.05 8.38
CA MET A 57 22.79 -28.04 9.11
C MET A 57 22.91 -29.25 10.04
N MET A 58 21.83 -29.61 10.73
CA MET A 58 21.77 -30.80 11.58
C MET A 58 21.92 -32.09 10.76
N GLU A 59 21.35 -32.18 9.56
CA GLU A 59 21.57 -33.31 8.65
C GLU A 59 23.03 -33.38 8.18
N GLY A 60 23.61 -32.24 7.82
CA GLY A 60 25.00 -32.15 7.37
C GLY A 60 26.03 -32.47 8.46
N VAL A 61 25.77 -32.07 9.70
CA VAL A 61 26.62 -32.41 10.86
C VAL A 61 26.35 -33.83 11.35
N GLY A 62 25.08 -34.23 11.40
CA GLY A 62 24.61 -35.54 11.81
C GLY A 62 25.21 -36.66 10.95
N LYS A 63 25.19 -36.52 9.62
CA LYS A 63 25.82 -37.49 8.71
C LYS A 63 27.32 -37.68 8.90
N LYS A 64 28.03 -36.67 9.42
CA LYS A 64 29.47 -36.79 9.71
C LYS A 64 29.76 -37.54 11.00
N LEU A 65 28.83 -37.51 11.96
CA LEU A 65 29.01 -38.07 13.29
C LEU A 65 28.30 -39.42 13.48
N ALA A 66 27.15 -39.58 12.85
CA ALA A 66 26.30 -40.77 12.85
C ALA A 66 25.65 -40.93 11.45
N PRO A 67 26.22 -41.78 10.58
CA PRO A 67 25.75 -41.93 9.19
C PRO A 67 24.30 -42.42 9.08
N ASP A 68 23.83 -43.19 10.05
CA ASP A 68 22.48 -43.77 10.11
C ASP A 68 21.46 -42.90 10.86
N PHE A 69 21.80 -41.63 11.13
CA PHE A 69 20.93 -40.74 11.90
C PHE A 69 19.73 -40.23 11.08
N ASP A 70 18.54 -40.64 11.47
CA ASP A 70 17.26 -40.22 10.88
C ASP A 70 16.61 -39.07 11.69
N ILE A 71 16.71 -37.85 11.15
CA ILE A 71 16.13 -36.63 11.74
C ILE A 71 14.59 -36.67 11.74
N PHE A 72 14.00 -37.31 10.74
CA PHE A 72 12.55 -37.36 10.59
C PHE A 72 11.92 -38.30 11.62
N ALA A 73 12.54 -39.46 11.90
CA ALA A 73 12.10 -40.36 12.97
C ALA A 73 12.18 -39.68 14.36
N VAL A 74 13.27 -38.96 14.65
CA VAL A 74 13.46 -38.28 15.94
C VAL A 74 12.47 -37.12 16.13
N SER A 75 12.12 -36.41 15.05
CA SER A 75 11.21 -35.26 15.09
C SER A 75 9.72 -35.62 15.04
N GLN A 76 9.36 -36.84 14.57
CA GLN A 76 7.99 -37.34 14.47
C GLN A 76 7.10 -37.09 15.71
N PRO A 77 7.51 -37.40 16.97
CA PRO A 77 6.67 -37.17 18.14
C PRO A 77 6.41 -35.68 18.40
N TYR A 78 7.37 -34.81 18.10
CA TYR A 78 7.24 -33.36 18.25
C TYR A 78 6.29 -32.77 17.20
N VAL A 79 6.42 -33.20 15.94
CA VAL A 79 5.51 -32.81 14.85
C VAL A 79 4.09 -33.26 15.16
N LYS A 80 3.89 -34.50 15.64
CA LYS A 80 2.58 -35.01 16.06
C LYS A 80 1.98 -34.18 17.20
N LYS A 81 2.78 -33.80 18.19
CA LYS A 81 2.34 -32.94 19.31
C LYS A 81 1.97 -31.53 18.83
N PHE A 82 2.73 -30.97 17.88
CA PHE A 82 2.46 -29.66 17.28
C PHE A 82 1.17 -29.67 16.45
N LEU A 83 1.01 -30.64 15.53
CA LEU A 83 -0.21 -30.81 14.75
C LEU A 83 -1.43 -31.02 15.65
N ARG A 84 -1.28 -31.81 16.72
CA ARG A 84 -2.33 -32.01 17.71
C ARG A 84 -2.75 -30.71 18.40
N ARG A 85 -1.82 -29.81 18.71
CA ARG A 85 -2.15 -28.48 19.28
C ARG A 85 -2.82 -27.54 18.27
N MET A 86 -2.43 -27.64 17.00
CA MET A 86 -3.04 -26.84 15.94
C MET A 86 -4.46 -27.29 15.59
N TRP A 87 -4.74 -28.60 15.73
CA TRP A 87 -6.03 -29.21 15.40
C TRP A 87 -6.98 -29.34 16.61
N LEU A 88 -6.43 -29.48 17.82
CA LEU A 88 -7.19 -29.39 19.07
C LEU A 88 -6.90 -28.04 19.72
N PRO A 89 -7.75 -27.02 19.50
CA PRO A 89 -7.65 -25.79 20.26
C PRO A 89 -8.12 -26.09 21.68
N THR A 90 -7.20 -26.48 22.55
CA THR A 90 -7.45 -26.65 24.01
C THR A 90 -7.84 -25.31 24.67
N GLU A 91 -7.87 -24.21 23.93
CA GLU A 91 -8.16 -22.85 24.42
C GLU A 91 -9.61 -22.40 24.21
N TRP A 92 -10.56 -23.33 24.08
CA TRP A 92 -12.01 -23.01 24.10
C TRP A 92 -12.61 -23.20 25.52
N GLY A 93 -11.81 -23.00 26.57
CA GLY A 93 -12.17 -23.41 27.95
C GLY A 93 -12.50 -22.26 28.91
N PRO A 94 -11.68 -21.21 29.06
CA PRO A 94 -11.99 -20.10 29.98
C PRO A 94 -12.46 -18.82 29.29
N ASP A 95 -12.02 -18.57 28.04
CA ASP A 95 -12.25 -17.29 27.37
C ASP A 95 -13.65 -17.18 26.76
N VAL A 96 -14.27 -18.30 26.37
CA VAL A 96 -15.67 -18.33 25.93
C VAL A 96 -16.64 -18.07 27.09
N TRP A 97 -16.32 -18.56 28.30
CA TRP A 97 -17.15 -18.34 29.49
C TRP A 97 -17.08 -16.89 29.99
N ARG A 98 -15.90 -16.26 29.88
CA ARG A 98 -15.70 -14.84 30.23
C ARG A 98 -16.41 -13.89 29.26
N ASN A 99 -16.59 -14.30 28.00
CA ASN A 99 -17.36 -13.54 27.00
C ASN A 99 -18.89 -13.67 27.13
N LEU A 100 -19.43 -14.67 27.85
CA LEU A 100 -20.87 -14.81 28.08
C LEU A 100 -21.38 -13.87 29.18
N THR A 101 -20.56 -13.58 30.21
CA THR A 101 -20.92 -12.61 31.26
C THR A 101 -20.92 -11.16 30.77
N GLY A 102 -20.29 -10.86 29.62
CA GLY A 102 -20.31 -9.54 28.99
C GLY A 102 -21.62 -9.20 28.24
N TRP A 103 -22.58 -10.13 28.13
CA TRP A 103 -23.84 -9.88 27.44
C TRP A 103 -24.80 -9.00 28.26
N ASN A 104 -24.65 -8.96 29.59
CA ASN A 104 -25.45 -8.11 30.45
C ASN A 104 -25.08 -6.62 30.28
N ASP A 105 -23.80 -6.32 30.12
CA ASP A 105 -23.32 -4.93 29.93
C ASP A 105 -23.73 -4.38 28.55
N LEU A 106 -23.73 -5.22 27.50
CA LEU A 106 -24.18 -4.85 26.16
C LEU A 106 -25.66 -4.46 26.10
N VAL A 107 -26.54 -5.15 26.83
CA VAL A 107 -27.98 -4.80 26.88
C VAL A 107 -28.23 -3.52 27.67
N THR A 108 -27.42 -3.26 28.71
CA THR A 108 -27.58 -2.08 29.57
C THR A 108 -27.03 -0.80 28.93
N ASP A 109 -25.97 -0.89 28.10
CA ASP A 109 -25.34 0.26 27.45
C ASP A 109 -25.86 0.57 26.04
N LEU A 110 -26.55 -0.38 25.38
CA LEU A 110 -27.22 -0.16 24.09
C LEU A 110 -28.14 1.07 24.06
N PRO A 111 -29.09 1.27 25.00
CA PRO A 111 -30.00 2.41 24.94
C PRO A 111 -29.28 3.76 25.04
N ARG A 112 -28.17 3.83 25.78
CA ARG A 112 -27.37 5.07 25.91
C ARG A 112 -26.68 5.47 24.61
N GLN A 113 -26.18 4.49 23.85
CA GLN A 113 -25.52 4.74 22.58
C GLN A 113 -26.52 5.10 21.48
N THR A 114 -27.67 4.44 21.43
CA THR A 114 -28.74 4.79 20.48
C THR A 114 -29.25 6.20 20.70
N ASN A 115 -29.44 6.62 21.96
CA ASN A 115 -29.95 7.96 22.27
C ASN A 115 -28.96 9.06 21.86
N ARG A 116 -27.65 8.80 21.96
CA ARG A 116 -26.58 9.69 21.48
C ARG A 116 -26.57 9.83 19.95
N ILE A 117 -26.73 8.72 19.23
CA ILE A 117 -26.80 8.74 17.76
C ILE A 117 -28.06 9.49 17.31
N LEU A 118 -29.21 9.23 17.96
CA LEU A 118 -30.47 9.88 17.60
C LEU A 118 -30.43 11.39 17.86
N THR A 119 -29.88 11.82 19.00
CA THR A 119 -29.69 13.26 19.28
C THR A 119 -28.68 13.94 18.36
N GLN A 120 -27.64 13.24 17.92
CA GLN A 120 -26.70 13.79 16.93
C GLN A 120 -27.35 13.92 15.54
N VAL A 121 -28.19 12.96 15.13
CA VAL A 121 -28.97 13.02 13.88
C VAL A 121 -29.98 14.16 13.92
N GLU A 122 -30.72 14.29 15.03
CA GLU A 122 -31.75 15.32 15.20
C GLU A 122 -31.16 16.75 15.18
N ARG A 123 -29.93 16.92 15.69
CA ARG A 123 -29.21 18.21 15.67
C ARG A 123 -28.51 18.50 14.34
N GLY A 124 -28.58 17.60 13.36
CA GLY A 124 -27.87 17.73 12.09
C GLY A 124 -26.33 17.70 12.24
N GLU A 125 -25.83 17.28 13.40
CA GLU A 125 -24.39 17.21 13.72
C GLU A 125 -23.75 15.91 13.24
N VAL A 126 -24.52 15.01 12.61
CA VAL A 126 -23.96 13.89 11.84
C VAL A 126 -23.38 14.43 10.54
N GLY A 127 -22.31 15.21 10.67
CA GLY A 127 -21.30 15.27 9.64
C GLY A 127 -20.73 13.87 9.54
N LEU A 128 -21.20 13.09 8.55
CA LEU A 128 -20.46 11.92 8.10
C LEU A 128 -19.06 12.43 7.72
N LYS A 129 -18.13 12.37 8.67
CA LYS A 129 -16.69 12.38 8.42
C LYS A 129 -16.36 11.06 7.73
N LEU A 130 -16.92 10.88 6.54
CA LEU A 130 -16.44 9.93 5.56
C LEU A 130 -15.08 10.46 5.14
N HIS A 131 -14.06 10.05 5.89
CA HIS A 131 -12.68 10.19 5.48
C HIS A 131 -12.51 9.25 4.28
N ILE A 132 -12.91 9.73 3.10
CA ILE A 132 -12.67 9.08 1.82
C ILE A 132 -11.36 9.68 1.31
N PRO A 133 -10.21 9.00 1.51
CA PRO A 133 -8.90 9.50 1.08
C PRO A 133 -8.77 9.69 -0.46
N GLU A 134 -9.82 9.38 -1.23
CA GLU A 134 -9.88 9.55 -2.68
C GLU A 134 -10.50 10.88 -3.13
N ILE A 135 -11.24 11.60 -2.26
CA ILE A 135 -11.82 12.90 -2.65
C ILE A 135 -10.75 14.00 -2.61
N ASP A 136 -9.84 13.99 -1.63
CA ASP A 136 -8.74 14.98 -1.58
C ASP A 136 -7.86 14.93 -2.83
N LYS A 137 -7.59 13.73 -3.36
CA LYS A 137 -6.82 13.56 -4.61
C LYS A 137 -7.56 14.10 -5.84
N THR A 138 -8.89 14.15 -5.80
CA THR A 138 -9.70 14.68 -6.90
C THR A 138 -9.68 16.20 -6.90
N VAL A 139 -9.71 16.84 -5.72
CA VAL A 139 -9.61 18.30 -5.60
C VAL A 139 -8.24 18.80 -6.06
N HIS A 140 -7.15 18.15 -5.66
CA HIS A 140 -5.80 18.58 -6.05
C HIS A 140 -5.57 18.49 -7.58
N ARG A 141 -6.19 17.52 -8.26
CA ARG A 141 -6.13 17.41 -9.72
C ARG A 141 -6.90 18.51 -10.43
N LEU A 142 -7.96 19.05 -9.83
CA LEU A 142 -8.71 20.16 -10.42
C LEU A 142 -7.91 21.46 -10.34
N ASP A 143 -7.17 21.68 -9.24
CA ASP A 143 -6.30 22.85 -9.10
C ASP A 143 -5.16 22.83 -10.13
N ASP A 144 -4.54 21.67 -10.38
CA ASP A 144 -3.51 21.51 -11.42
C ASP A 144 -4.04 21.81 -12.83
N ILE A 145 -5.26 21.34 -13.13
CA ILE A 145 -5.90 21.57 -14.43
C ILE A 145 -6.28 23.05 -14.58
N ALA A 146 -6.87 23.65 -13.54
CA ALA A 146 -7.27 25.06 -13.54
C ALA A 146 -6.05 25.97 -13.75
N ASN A 147 -4.95 25.70 -13.04
CA ASN A 147 -3.72 26.47 -13.19
C ASN A 147 -3.14 26.35 -14.61
N ARG A 148 -3.14 25.15 -15.19
CA ARG A 148 -2.67 24.94 -16.57
C ARG A 148 -3.53 25.68 -17.61
N VAL A 149 -4.84 25.75 -17.39
CA VAL A 149 -5.77 26.50 -18.25
C VAL A 149 -5.56 28.00 -18.13
N ILE A 150 -5.36 28.52 -16.92
CA ILE A 150 -5.07 29.96 -16.71
C ILE A 150 -3.73 30.31 -17.39
N LEU A 151 -2.71 29.47 -17.25
CA LEU A 151 -1.40 29.69 -17.86
C LEU A 151 -1.45 29.67 -19.39
N SER A 152 -2.21 28.75 -20.00
CA SER A 152 -2.39 28.73 -21.45
C SER A 152 -3.15 29.94 -21.97
N LEU A 153 -4.15 30.43 -21.21
CA LEU A 153 -4.90 31.64 -21.55
C LEU A 153 -4.04 32.90 -21.48
N LEU A 154 -3.21 33.03 -20.43
CA LEU A 154 -2.25 34.14 -20.30
C LEU A 154 -1.24 34.15 -21.44
N LEU A 155 -0.68 32.98 -21.79
CA LEU A 155 0.24 32.86 -22.93
C LEU A 155 -0.42 33.27 -24.24
N ALA A 156 -1.65 32.81 -24.49
CA ALA A 156 -2.38 33.18 -25.70
C ALA A 156 -2.66 34.69 -25.77
N ALA A 157 -3.11 35.29 -24.66
CA ALA A 157 -3.35 36.72 -24.57
C ALA A 157 -2.06 37.53 -24.80
N PHE A 158 -0.94 37.06 -24.27
CA PHE A 158 0.36 37.69 -24.43
C PHE A 158 0.87 37.62 -25.87
N ILE A 159 0.75 36.46 -26.51
CA ILE A 159 1.09 36.26 -27.93
C ILE A 159 0.23 37.18 -28.80
N MET A 160 -1.06 37.27 -28.52
CA MET A 160 -1.99 38.12 -29.27
C MET A 160 -1.68 39.61 -29.09
N ALA A 161 -1.38 40.04 -27.86
CA ALA A 161 -0.95 41.41 -27.57
C ALA A 161 0.35 41.77 -28.32
N LEU A 162 1.35 40.89 -28.30
CA LEU A 162 2.60 41.07 -29.05
C LEU A 162 2.35 41.12 -30.56
N ALA A 163 1.55 40.21 -31.09
CA ALA A 163 1.26 40.11 -32.51
C ALA A 163 0.52 41.36 -33.04
N LEU A 164 -0.37 41.95 -32.24
CA LEU A 164 -1.06 43.20 -32.59
C LEU A 164 -0.16 44.42 -32.46
N LEU A 165 0.78 44.41 -31.51
CA LEU A 165 1.66 45.53 -31.26
C LEU A 165 2.67 45.74 -32.41
N ILE A 166 3.20 44.65 -32.99
CA ILE A 166 4.19 44.68 -34.08
C ILE A 166 3.74 45.53 -35.29
N PRO A 167 2.56 45.31 -35.91
CA PRO A 167 2.11 46.10 -37.07
C PRO A 167 1.61 47.50 -36.71
N THR A 168 1.19 47.75 -35.47
CA THR A 168 0.79 49.11 -35.03
C THR A 168 1.97 50.07 -34.89
N LEU A 169 3.17 49.52 -34.67
CA LEU A 169 4.43 50.25 -34.75
C LEU A 169 4.86 50.33 -36.22
N ASN A 170 4.12 51.06 -37.05
CA ASN A 170 4.64 51.50 -38.35
C ASN A 170 5.92 52.30 -38.09
N LEU A 171 7.06 51.64 -38.30
CA LEU A 171 8.41 52.06 -37.94
C LEU A 171 8.90 53.16 -38.89
N THR A 172 8.14 54.23 -39.01
CA THR A 172 8.45 55.42 -39.81
C THR A 172 8.24 56.65 -38.94
N TRP A 173 9.36 57.29 -38.54
CA TRP A 173 9.56 58.49 -37.70
C TRP A 173 9.89 58.28 -36.21
N PRO A 174 10.72 59.18 -35.64
CA PRO A 174 11.97 58.88 -34.96
C PRO A 174 11.79 58.37 -33.52
N TRP A 175 12.90 58.01 -32.86
CA TRP A 175 12.98 57.59 -31.46
C TRP A 175 12.54 58.70 -30.49
N GLY A 176 11.24 58.99 -30.43
CA GLY A 176 10.65 59.97 -29.52
C GLY A 176 10.34 59.39 -28.14
N LEU A 177 10.12 60.26 -27.15
CA LEU A 177 9.76 59.87 -25.77
C LEU A 177 8.51 58.96 -25.71
N LEU A 178 7.60 59.07 -26.69
CA LEU A 178 6.38 58.27 -26.75
C LEU A 178 6.65 56.77 -26.98
N THR A 179 7.65 56.41 -27.79
CA THR A 179 8.00 54.99 -28.00
C THR A 179 8.59 54.38 -26.72
N TRP A 180 9.38 55.16 -25.97
CA TRP A 180 9.88 54.75 -24.65
C TRP A 180 8.75 54.56 -23.63
N ILE A 181 7.70 55.38 -23.66
CA ILE A 181 6.51 55.20 -22.81
C ILE A 181 5.73 53.93 -23.17
N ILE A 182 5.58 53.63 -24.47
CA ILE A 182 4.89 52.41 -24.92
C ILE A 182 5.71 51.16 -24.59
N ILE A 183 7.02 51.19 -24.81
CA ILE A 183 7.91 50.06 -24.49
C ILE A 183 7.96 49.83 -22.97
N SER A 184 8.05 50.89 -22.17
CA SER A 184 8.07 50.76 -20.70
C SER A 184 6.74 50.26 -20.14
N SER A 185 5.59 50.74 -20.64
CA SER A 185 4.28 50.22 -20.23
C SER A 185 4.09 48.75 -20.62
N PHE A 186 4.54 48.36 -21.82
CA PHE A 186 4.56 46.96 -22.23
C PHE A 186 5.47 46.12 -21.33
N ALA A 187 6.68 46.60 -21.00
CA ALA A 187 7.62 45.91 -20.13
C ALA A 187 7.07 45.74 -18.69
N VAL A 188 6.42 46.76 -18.15
CA VAL A 188 5.76 46.69 -16.82
C VAL A 188 4.63 45.65 -16.84
N MET A 189 3.83 45.61 -17.91
CA MET A 189 2.76 44.64 -18.05
C MET A 189 3.29 43.20 -18.20
N CYS A 190 4.38 43.01 -18.97
CA CYS A 190 5.10 41.73 -19.05
C CYS A 190 5.60 41.29 -17.68
N PHE A 191 6.21 42.21 -16.93
CA PHE A 191 6.78 41.93 -15.63
C PHE A 191 5.70 41.53 -14.62
N LEU A 192 4.57 42.23 -14.59
CA LEU A 192 3.42 41.89 -13.74
C LEU A 192 2.83 40.52 -14.10
N ALA A 193 2.69 40.21 -15.39
CA ALA A 193 2.20 38.91 -15.86
C ALA A 193 3.14 37.77 -15.43
N LEU A 194 4.45 37.97 -15.60
CA LEU A 194 5.47 36.99 -15.21
C LEU A 194 5.53 36.80 -13.68
N TRP A 195 5.37 37.90 -12.93
CA TRP A 195 5.31 37.87 -11.47
C TRP A 195 4.08 37.11 -10.95
N LEU A 196 2.91 37.27 -11.58
CA LEU A 196 1.70 36.51 -11.27
C LEU A 196 1.89 35.01 -11.51
N ILE A 197 2.50 34.63 -12.63
CA ILE A 197 2.79 33.21 -12.93
C ILE A 197 3.70 32.60 -11.86
N ILE A 198 4.77 33.31 -11.47
CA ILE A 198 5.69 32.85 -10.41
C ILE A 198 4.98 32.78 -9.06
N SER A 199 4.10 33.73 -8.75
CA SER A 199 3.31 33.74 -7.50
C SER A 199 2.39 32.52 -7.41
N ILE A 200 1.73 32.15 -8.51
CA ILE A 200 0.86 30.97 -8.56
C ILE A 200 1.68 29.69 -8.36
N ILE A 201 2.81 29.55 -9.06
CA ILE A 201 3.70 28.38 -8.92
C ILE A 201 4.28 28.27 -7.50
N ARG A 202 4.62 29.40 -6.87
CA ARG A 202 5.17 29.41 -5.49
C ARG A 202 4.12 29.18 -4.41
N SER A 203 2.86 29.60 -4.63
CA SER A 203 1.78 29.34 -3.65
C SER A 203 1.22 27.92 -3.72
N GLY A 204 1.33 27.25 -4.88
CA GLY A 204 0.94 25.85 -5.05
C GLY A 204 1.94 24.81 -4.49
N GLY A 205 3.07 25.24 -3.91
CA GLY A 205 4.10 24.36 -3.35
C GLY A 205 4.08 24.22 -1.82
N GLY A 206 2.99 24.61 -1.17
CA GLY A 206 2.91 24.72 0.28
C GLY A 206 1.74 23.96 0.91
N LEU A 207 1.55 22.68 0.55
CA LEU A 207 0.79 21.69 1.34
C LEU A 207 1.41 20.29 1.16
#